data_AF-A0AAV6WCN1-F1
#
_entry.id   AF-A0AAV6WCN1-F1
#
_cell.length_a   1.000
_cell.length_b   1.000
_cell.length_c   1.000
_cell.angle_alpha   90.00
_cell.angle_beta   90.00
_cell.angle_gamma   90.00
#
_symmetry.space_group_name_H-M   'P 1'
#
loop_
_entity.id
_entity.type
_entity.pdbx_description
1 polymer ?
#
loop_
_entity_poly.entity_id
_entity_poly.type
_entity_poly.pdbx_seq_one_letter_code
_entity_poly.pdbx_strand_id
1 'polypeptide(L)'
;MASGLFDRDVQLDEYLIKSYYKTASLIASSTKGAIIFSGVDSYICEQMYQYGKNLGLSFQVVDDVLDFTQSAEQLGKPTGSDLAKGNLTRQLYSQWRKNRK
;
A
#
# COMPACT_ATOMS: atom_id res chain seq x y z
N MET A 1 34.23 10.11 -0.13
CA MET A 1 33.52 9.13 -0.98
C MET A 1 32.51 8.41 -0.11
N ALA A 2 31.23 8.82 -0.17
CA ALA A 2 30.10 8.14 0.46
C ALA A 2 28.88 8.26 -0.47
N SER A 3 29.11 7.89 -1.73
CA SER A 3 28.15 7.89 -2.83
C SER A 3 27.25 6.64 -2.78
N GLY A 4 26.56 6.45 -1.66
CA GLY A 4 25.60 5.36 -1.44
C GLY A 4 24.43 5.78 -0.54
N LEU A 5 24.11 7.08 -0.57
CA LEU A 5 23.06 7.72 0.22
C LEU A 5 21.69 7.24 -0.26
N PHE A 6 21.15 6.24 0.45
CA PHE A 6 19.73 5.86 0.53
C PHE A 6 18.88 6.16 -0.71
N ASP A 7 18.74 5.15 -1.57
CA ASP A 7 17.88 5.20 -2.74
C ASP A 7 16.40 5.15 -2.30
N ARG A 8 15.75 6.32 -2.29
CA ARG A 8 14.35 6.45 -1.88
C ARG A 8 13.39 5.79 -2.86
N ASP A 9 13.81 5.65 -4.11
CA ASP A 9 12.99 5.08 -5.17
C ASP A 9 12.84 3.56 -4.93
N VAL A 10 13.93 2.89 -4.54
CA VAL A 10 13.92 1.47 -4.12
C VAL A 10 12.93 1.21 -3.00
N GLN A 11 12.82 2.12 -2.02
CA GLN A 11 11.91 1.92 -0.90
C GLN A 11 10.44 2.15 -1.25
N LEU A 12 10.15 3.05 -2.20
CA LEU A 12 8.80 3.26 -2.71
C LEU A 12 8.34 2.07 -3.54
N ASP A 13 9.22 1.53 -4.39
CA ASP A 13 8.92 0.34 -5.18
C ASP A 13 8.65 -0.88 -4.31
N GLU A 14 9.48 -1.12 -3.28
CA GLU A 14 9.22 -2.17 -2.29
C GLU A 14 7.89 -1.99 -1.57
N TYR A 15 7.54 -0.76 -1.21
CA TYR A 15 6.25 -0.43 -0.62
C TYR A 15 5.09 -0.75 -1.57
N LEU A 16 5.17 -0.32 -2.82
CA LEU A 16 4.13 -0.55 -3.83
C LEU A 16 3.97 -2.03 -4.15
N ILE A 17 5.07 -2.78 -4.24
CA ILE A 17 5.06 -4.23 -4.43
C ILE A 17 4.35 -4.92 -3.26
N LYS A 18 4.72 -4.56 -2.01
CA LYS A 18 4.10 -5.13 -0.82
C LYS A 18 2.61 -4.81 -0.75
N SER A 19 2.23 -3.55 -0.99
CA SER A 19 0.84 -3.09 -1.00
C SER A 19 0.02 -3.75 -2.11
N TYR A 20 0.64 -3.99 -3.27
CA TYR A 20 0.02 -4.75 -4.34
C TYR A 20 -0.31 -6.18 -3.91
N TYR A 21 0.65 -6.93 -3.39
CA TYR A 21 0.41 -8.32 -3.01
C TYR A 21 -0.53 -8.44 -1.81
N LYS A 22 -0.43 -7.54 -0.83
CA LYS A 22 -1.26 -7.56 0.39
C LYS A 22 -2.74 -7.25 0.10
N THR A 23 -3.00 -6.27 -0.77
CA THR A 23 -4.35 -5.68 -0.88
C THR A 23 -4.79 -5.52 -2.33
N ALA A 24 -3.99 -4.88 -3.18
CA ALA A 24 -4.45 -4.49 -4.51
C ALA A 24 -4.66 -5.66 -5.47
N SER A 25 -3.88 -6.75 -5.33
CA SER A 25 -3.94 -7.93 -6.20
C SER A 25 -5.29 -8.65 -6.10
N LEU A 26 -5.86 -8.74 -4.90
CA LEU A 26 -7.18 -9.31 -4.68
C LEU A 26 -8.26 -8.47 -5.35
N ILE A 27 -8.24 -7.14 -5.12
CA ILE A 27 -9.22 -6.22 -5.71
C ILE A 27 -9.14 -6.24 -7.24
N ALA A 28 -7.93 -6.19 -7.81
CA ALA A 28 -7.69 -6.26 -9.25
C ALA A 28 -8.21 -7.58 -9.86
N SER A 29 -8.00 -8.69 -9.17
CA SER A 29 -8.46 -10.01 -9.63
C SER A 29 -9.99 -10.12 -9.55
N SER A 30 -10.61 -9.58 -8.48
CA SER A 30 -12.06 -9.55 -8.33
C SER A 30 -12.74 -8.70 -9.40
N THR A 31 -12.22 -7.50 -9.72
CA THR A 31 -12.79 -6.64 -10.77
C THR A 31 -12.65 -7.27 -12.15
N LYS A 32 -11.50 -7.88 -12.46
CA LYS A 32 -11.29 -8.63 -13.70
C LYS A 32 -12.23 -9.82 -13.79
N GLY A 33 -12.32 -10.62 -12.71
CA GLY A 33 -13.15 -11.81 -12.63
C GLY A 33 -14.63 -11.51 -12.88
N ALA A 34 -15.17 -10.47 -12.24
CA ALA A 34 -16.56 -10.04 -12.44
C ALA A 34 -16.88 -9.71 -13.91
N ILE A 35 -15.93 -9.07 -14.59
CA ILE A 35 -16.10 -8.65 -15.99
C ILE A 35 -15.93 -9.80 -16.99
N ILE A 36 -15.09 -10.79 -16.69
CA ILE A 36 -14.98 -12.00 -17.53
C ILE A 36 -16.35 -12.69 -17.70
N PHE A 37 -17.16 -12.75 -16.65
CA PHE A 37 -18.51 -13.34 -16.72
C PHE A 37 -19.51 -12.52 -17.55
N SER A 38 -19.18 -11.27 -17.88
CA SER A 38 -20.04 -10.40 -18.69
C SER A 38 -19.82 -10.59 -20.20
N GLY A 39 -18.87 -11.44 -20.62
CA GLY A 39 -18.63 -11.75 -22.03
C GLY A 39 -18.04 -10.60 -22.85
N VAL A 40 -17.44 -9.61 -22.19
CA VAL A 40 -16.82 -8.46 -22.87
C VAL A 40 -15.43 -8.79 -23.41
N ASP A 41 -14.90 -7.90 -24.25
CA ASP A 41 -13.57 -8.06 -24.84
C ASP A 41 -12.44 -8.12 -23.78
N SER A 42 -11.39 -8.86 -24.12
CA SER A 42 -10.19 -9.03 -23.30
C SER A 42 -9.51 -7.71 -22.93
N TYR A 43 -9.58 -6.70 -23.79
CA TYR A 43 -9.10 -5.35 -23.51
C TYR A 43 -9.83 -4.74 -22.31
N ILE A 44 -11.16 -4.85 -22.26
CA ILE A 44 -11.97 -4.32 -21.16
C ILE A 44 -11.68 -5.07 -19.85
N CYS A 45 -11.50 -6.39 -19.92
CA CYS A 45 -11.06 -7.18 -18.77
C CYS A 45 -9.75 -6.66 -18.18
N GLU A 46 -8.77 -6.32 -19.02
CA GLU A 46 -7.50 -5.78 -18.57
C GLU A 46 -7.62 -4.35 -18.03
N GLN A 47 -8.44 -3.49 -18.65
CA GLN A 47 -8.73 -2.17 -18.08
C GLN A 47 -9.33 -2.27 -16.68
N MET A 48 -10.22 -3.23 -16.45
CA MET A 48 -10.85 -3.46 -15.15
C MET A 48 -9.89 -4.02 -14.10
N TYR A 49 -8.92 -4.81 -14.53
CA TYR A 49 -7.82 -5.24 -13.68
C TYR A 49 -6.96 -4.05 -13.24
N GLN A 50 -6.54 -3.19 -14.18
CA GLN A 50 -5.75 -2.00 -13.87
C GLN A 50 -6.53 -1.02 -12.97
N TYR A 51 -7.84 -0.87 -13.20
CA TYR A 51 -8.72 -0.11 -12.31
C TYR A 51 -8.68 -0.66 -10.88
N GLY A 52 -8.91 -1.96 -10.69
CA GLY A 52 -8.92 -2.59 -9.37
C GLY A 52 -7.55 -2.52 -8.68
N LYS A 53 -6.47 -2.67 -9.44
CA LYS A 53 -5.09 -2.50 -8.94
C LYS A 53 -4.86 -1.09 -8.40
N ASN A 54 -5.18 -0.06 -9.18
CA ASN A 54 -4.96 1.33 -8.77
C ASN A 54 -5.86 1.71 -7.59
N LEU A 55 -7.10 1.23 -7.58
CA LEU A 55 -8.02 1.40 -6.45
C LEU A 55 -7.46 0.79 -5.18
N GLY A 56 -6.98 -0.47 -5.25
CA GLY A 56 -6.44 -1.17 -4.08
C GLY A 56 -5.13 -0.57 -3.54
N LEU A 57 -4.26 -0.07 -4.42
CA LEU A 57 -3.07 0.67 -4.01
C LEU A 57 -3.46 1.98 -3.31
N SER A 58 -4.40 2.73 -3.88
CA SER A 58 -4.89 3.98 -3.28
C SER A 58 -5.53 3.73 -1.92
N PHE A 59 -6.30 2.65 -1.79
CA PHE A 59 -6.90 2.23 -0.52
C PHE A 59 -5.82 1.99 0.55
N GLN A 60 -4.75 1.25 0.23
CA GLN A 60 -3.68 0.99 1.21
C GLN A 60 -2.93 2.26 1.64
N VAL A 61 -2.75 3.22 0.73
CA VAL A 61 -2.14 4.52 1.08
C VAL A 61 -3.03 5.27 2.09
N VAL A 62 -4.35 5.29 1.88
CA VAL A 62 -5.29 5.93 2.81
C VAL A 62 -5.34 5.18 4.15
N ASP A 63 -5.41 3.85 4.14
CA ASP A 63 -5.37 2.97 5.31
C ASP A 63 -4.12 3.24 6.17
N ASP A 64 -2.94 3.29 5.55
CA ASP A 64 -1.67 3.59 6.23
C ASP A 64 -1.64 5.02 6.81
N VAL A 65 -2.28 6.00 6.15
CA VAL A 65 -2.41 7.38 6.66
C VAL A 65 -3.37 7.42 7.86
N LEU A 66 -4.48 6.68 7.81
CA LEU A 66 -5.45 6.60 8.91
C LEU A 66 -4.85 5.90 10.13
N ASP A 67 -4.14 4.79 9.93
CA ASP A 67 -3.38 4.08 10.97
C ASP A 67 -2.35 4.98 11.67
N PHE A 68 -1.83 5.99 10.96
CA PHE A 68 -0.88 6.95 11.51
C PHE A 68 -1.55 8.14 12.20
N THR A 69 -2.63 8.66 11.64
CA THR A 69 -3.27 9.91 12.09
C THR A 69 -4.29 9.72 13.19
N GLN A 70 -4.84 8.52 13.35
CA GLN A 70 -5.73 8.21 14.46
C GLN A 70 -4.94 8.02 15.76
N SER A 71 -5.30 8.74 16.81
CA SER A 71 -4.83 8.48 18.16
C SER A 71 -5.44 7.16 18.67
N ALA A 72 -4.76 6.56 19.64
CA ALA A 72 -5.16 5.34 20.35
C ALA A 72 -6.65 5.27 20.78
N GLU A 73 -7.29 6.44 20.95
CA GLU A 73 -8.67 6.57 21.43
C GLU A 73 -9.73 6.17 20.39
N GLN A 74 -9.46 6.27 19.08
CA GLN A 74 -10.48 5.97 18.05
C GLN A 74 -10.49 4.51 17.56
N LEU A 75 -9.40 3.76 17.77
CA LEU A 75 -9.23 2.42 17.19
C LEU A 75 -9.66 1.26 18.10
N GLY A 76 -10.06 1.53 19.35
CA GLY A 76 -10.51 0.48 20.29
C GLY A 76 -9.47 -0.63 20.56
N LYS A 77 -8.21 -0.41 20.16
CA LYS A 77 -7.08 -1.32 20.33
C LYS A 77 -5.92 -0.57 20.96
N PRO A 78 -5.15 -1.19 21.86
CA PRO A 78 -4.05 -0.53 22.53
C PRO A 78 -3.00 -0.07 21.51
N THR A 79 -2.60 1.19 21.65
CA THR A 79 -1.53 1.83 20.87
C THR A 79 -0.30 0.93 20.83
N GLY A 80 0.14 0.55 19.64
CA GLY A 80 1.41 -0.16 19.47
C GLY A 80 1.34 -1.67 19.23
N SER A 81 0.16 -2.27 18.98
CA SER A 81 0.12 -3.67 18.50
C SER A 81 0.90 -3.87 17.18
N ASP A 82 1.02 -2.80 16.38
CA ASP A 82 1.73 -2.81 15.10
C ASP A 82 3.19 -2.34 15.19
N LEU A 83 3.68 -1.95 16.38
CA LEU A 83 5.13 -1.83 16.63
C LEU A 83 5.83 -3.18 16.42
N ALA A 84 5.12 -4.30 16.63
CA ALA A 84 5.64 -5.65 16.46
C ALA A 84 5.61 -6.17 15.01
N LYS A 85 4.84 -5.56 14.09
CA LYS A 85 4.56 -6.13 12.77
C LYS A 85 5.44 -5.65 11.61
N GLY A 86 6.39 -4.76 11.84
CA GLY A 86 7.39 -4.41 10.82
C GLY A 86 6.81 -3.83 9.52
N ASN A 87 5.86 -2.90 9.61
CA ASN A 87 5.36 -2.20 8.43
C ASN A 87 6.42 -1.21 7.90
N LEU A 88 6.91 -1.49 6.68
CA LEU A 88 7.88 -0.69 5.91
C LEU A 88 7.49 0.79 5.86
N THR A 89 6.20 1.12 5.70
CA THR A 89 5.68 2.50 5.67
C THR A 89 6.08 3.29 6.92
N ARG A 90 6.02 2.65 8.10
CA ARG A 90 6.39 3.27 9.38
C ARG A 90 7.90 3.40 9.55
N GLN A 91 8.68 2.45 9.01
CA GLN A 91 10.15 2.52 9.02
C GLN A 91 10.65 3.68 8.14
N LEU A 92 10.10 3.81 6.93
CA LEU A 92 10.40 4.87 5.98
C LEU A 92 10.19 6.26 6.61
N TYR A 93 9.03 6.45 7.23
CA TYR A 93 8.64 7.72 7.82
C TYR A 93 9.36 8.01 9.15
N SER A 94 9.56 7.01 10.02
CA SER A 94 10.34 7.16 11.26
C SER A 94 11.78 7.62 10.98
N GLN A 95 12.39 7.11 9.90
CA GLN A 95 13.71 7.54 9.43
C GLN A 95 13.68 8.95 8.85
N TRP A 96 12.66 9.32 8.06
CA TRP A 96 12.46 10.70 7.61
C TRP A 96 12.39 11.69 8.77
N ARG A 97 11.71 11.32 9.87
CA ARG A 97 11.61 12.13 11.08
C ARG A 97 12.97 12.29 11.79
N LYS A 98 13.81 11.25 11.80
CA LYS A 98 15.15 11.29 12.43
C LYS A 98 16.13 12.20 11.68
N ASN A 99 16.05 12.26 10.34
CA ASN A 99 16.90 13.10 9.50
C ASN A 99 16.50 14.60 9.47
N ARG A 100 15.51 15.00 10.29
CA ARG A 100 15.10 16.41 10.46
C ARG A 100 15.58 17.03 11.80
N LYS A 101 16.42 16.34 12.56
CA LYS A 101 17.14 16.90 13.71
C LYS A 101 18.60 17.15 13.36
#